data_AF-A0A7K8VN81-F1
#
_entry.id   AF-A0A7K8VN81-F1
#
_cell.length_a   1.000
_cell.length_b   1.000
_cell.length_c   1.000
_cell.angle_alpha   90.00
_cell.angle_beta   90.00
_cell.angle_gamma   90.00
#
_symmetry.space_group_name_H-M   'P 1'
#
loop_
_entity.id
_entity.type
_entity.pdbx_description
1 polymer ?
#
loop_
_entity_poly.entity_id
_entity_poly.type
_entity_poly.pdbx_seq_one_letter_code
_entity_poly.pdbx_strand_id
1 'polypeptide(L)'
;TGCEKEPSSYMWIYILLGNMLRGIGETPITPLGISYLDDFAKEEDVPVYVACLHTIAMLGPMFGFLLGSLCAKLYVDIGFVDLGSITITPQDSRWVGAWWLGFLIGGVTSFLAAIPFCFLPKSLKKPEEDNDKTSYGLLENMRKKLTPAQSKPRKCQLIYPFLSDFYTSLKKVLSNRMYFTFLCCSLLQFNSFIGFLTYKPKYMEQQYGQSTSKSNFLIGLTTLPPVGIGIFLGGLIMKKYKMGIIGATKFAFIMSFLAYVTTLLHFFVGCENHVVAGMTVSYE
;
A
#
# COMPACT_ATOMS: atom_id res chain seq x y z
N THR A 1 -13.53 -9.69 48.26
CA THR A 1 -14.48 -8.61 47.93
C THR A 1 -13.83 -7.74 46.88
N GLY A 2 -14.41 -7.65 45.67
CA GLY A 2 -13.98 -6.74 44.61
C GLY A 2 -13.00 -7.33 43.59
N CYS A 3 -13.51 -8.04 42.57
CA CYS A 3 -12.87 -7.95 41.26
C CYS A 3 -13.06 -6.50 40.80
N GLU A 4 -11.98 -5.71 40.78
CA GLU A 4 -12.00 -4.46 40.02
C GLU A 4 -12.37 -4.83 38.58
N LYS A 5 -13.46 -4.25 38.08
CA LYS A 5 -13.72 -4.26 36.63
C LYS A 5 -12.51 -3.60 36.00
N GLU A 6 -11.79 -4.33 35.13
CA GLU A 6 -10.82 -3.70 34.24
C GLU A 6 -11.49 -2.47 33.62
N PRO A 7 -10.89 -1.27 33.71
CA PRO A 7 -11.39 -0.14 32.97
C PRO A 7 -11.24 -0.49 31.50
N SER A 8 -12.34 -0.89 30.86
CA SER A 8 -12.38 -1.16 29.43
C SER A 8 -12.17 0.18 28.70
N SER A 9 -10.91 0.54 28.51
CA SER A 9 -10.55 1.75 27.79
C SER A 9 -10.92 1.56 26.32
N TYR A 10 -11.92 2.32 25.85
CA TYR A 10 -12.37 2.32 24.46
C TYR A 10 -11.40 3.06 23.52
N MET A 11 -10.14 3.27 23.92
CA MET A 11 -9.14 4.01 23.14
C MET A 11 -8.90 3.45 21.73
N TRP A 12 -9.12 2.15 21.53
CA TRP A 12 -9.03 1.51 20.20
C TRP A 12 -10.00 2.12 19.17
N ILE A 13 -11.14 2.68 19.62
CA ILE A 13 -12.11 3.34 18.73
C ILE A 13 -11.49 4.57 18.07
N TYR A 14 -10.71 5.37 18.81
CA TYR A 14 -10.04 6.55 18.23
C TYR A 14 -9.00 6.15 17.19
N ILE A 15 -8.25 5.08 17.46
CA ILE A 15 -7.27 4.53 16.49
C ILE A 15 -8.00 4.00 15.25
N LEU A 16 -9.14 3.34 15.42
CA LEU A 16 -9.96 2.85 14.30
C LEU A 16 -10.48 4.01 13.45
N LEU A 17 -11.09 5.02 14.06
CA LEU A 17 -11.62 6.19 13.35
C LEU A 17 -10.53 6.96 12.63
N GLY A 18 -9.36 7.13 13.26
CA GLY A 18 -8.19 7.75 12.64
C GLY A 18 -7.70 6.99 11.40
N ASN A 19 -7.60 5.65 11.49
CA ASN A 19 -7.21 4.82 10.34
C ASN A 19 -8.27 4.80 9.24
N MET A 20 -9.56 4.88 9.59
CA MET A 20 -10.64 5.01 8.61
C MET A 20 -10.52 6.32 7.84
N LEU A 21 -10.32 7.45 8.54
CA LEU A 21 -10.11 8.75 7.92
C LEU A 21 -8.86 8.77 7.02
N ARG A 22 -7.76 8.15 7.49
CA ARG A 22 -6.54 7.96 6.70
C ARG A 22 -6.84 7.20 5.39
N GLY A 23 -7.60 6.10 5.47
CA GLY A 23 -7.99 5.31 4.30
C GLY A 23 -8.83 6.07 3.29
N ILE A 24 -9.78 6.90 3.75
CA ILE A 24 -10.58 7.77 2.88
C ILE A 24 -9.68 8.74 2.10
N GLY A 25 -8.69 9.34 2.76
CA GLY A 25 -7.74 10.27 2.13
C GLY A 25 -6.77 9.60 1.15
N GLU A 26 -6.40 8.34 1.40
CA GLU A 26 -5.45 7.58 0.56
C GLU A 26 -6.11 7.01 -0.71
N THR A 27 -7.39 6.66 -0.64
CA THR A 27 -8.15 5.99 -1.72
C THR A 27 -7.97 6.60 -3.11
N PRO A 28 -8.05 7.92 -3.33
CA PRO A 28 -7.98 8.49 -4.67
C PRO A 28 -6.56 8.61 -5.25
N ILE A 29 -5.51 8.46 -4.44
CA ILE A 29 -4.14 8.81 -4.84
C ILE A 29 -3.66 7.93 -5.99
N THR A 30 -3.72 6.60 -5.83
CA THR A 30 -3.22 5.66 -6.84
C THR A 30 -4.09 5.62 -8.10
N PRO A 31 -5.44 5.50 -8.03
CA PRO A 31 -6.26 5.46 -9.23
C PRO A 31 -6.15 6.74 -10.07
N LEU A 32 -6.20 7.92 -9.44
CA LEU A 32 -6.08 9.19 -10.16
C LEU A 32 -4.67 9.38 -10.74
N GLY A 33 -3.63 8.97 -10.01
CA GLY A 33 -2.25 9.04 -10.49
C GLY A 33 -2.00 8.16 -11.72
N ILE A 34 -2.50 6.92 -11.72
CA ILE A 34 -2.36 6.01 -12.86
C ILE A 34 -3.18 6.49 -14.05
N SER A 35 -4.45 6.89 -13.86
CA SER A 35 -5.27 7.43 -14.95
C SER A 35 -4.68 8.70 -15.55
N TYR A 36 -4.09 9.56 -14.73
CA TYR A 36 -3.37 10.73 -15.23
C TYR A 36 -2.16 10.33 -16.08
N LEU A 37 -1.41 9.31 -15.67
CA LEU A 37 -0.25 8.88 -16.42
C LEU A 37 -0.65 8.26 -17.77
N ASP A 38 -1.70 7.44 -17.78
CA ASP A 38 -2.23 6.77 -18.97
C ASP A 38 -2.78 7.79 -19.99
N ASP A 39 -3.44 8.86 -19.52
CA ASP A 39 -4.03 9.91 -20.36
C ASP A 39 -3.00 10.84 -21.05
N PHE A 40 -1.75 10.88 -20.56
CA PHE A 40 -0.76 11.90 -20.96
C PHE A 40 0.60 11.34 -21.39
N ALA A 41 0.86 10.05 -21.20
CA ALA A 41 2.09 9.39 -21.66
C ALA A 41 1.85 8.57 -22.92
N LYS A 42 2.88 8.42 -23.76
CA LYS A 42 2.86 7.51 -24.90
C LYS A 42 2.72 6.07 -24.43
N GLU A 43 1.91 5.26 -25.12
CA GLU A 43 1.65 3.85 -24.75
C GLU A 43 2.93 3.03 -24.50
N GLU A 44 4.00 3.29 -25.26
CA GLU A 44 5.29 2.59 -25.11
C GLU A 44 6.05 2.94 -23.81
N ASP A 45 5.79 4.12 -23.25
CA ASP A 45 6.47 4.65 -22.07
C ASP A 45 5.68 4.44 -20.77
N VAL A 46 4.35 4.26 -20.87
CA VAL A 46 3.45 4.01 -19.73
C VAL A 46 3.98 2.91 -18.80
N PRO A 47 4.44 1.72 -19.27
CA PRO A 47 4.90 0.65 -18.38
C PRO A 47 6.09 1.06 -17.49
N VAL A 48 7.03 1.85 -18.03
CA VAL A 48 8.19 2.31 -17.26
C VAL A 48 7.80 3.41 -16.29
N TYR A 49 6.92 4.33 -16.68
CA TYR A 49 6.45 5.35 -15.76
C TYR A 49 5.63 4.77 -14.61
N VAL A 50 4.76 3.79 -14.88
CA VAL A 50 4.02 3.05 -13.85
C VAL A 50 4.99 2.30 -12.93
N ALA A 51 6.02 1.65 -13.49
CA ALA A 51 7.05 0.97 -12.70
C ALA A 51 7.86 1.96 -11.82
N CYS A 52 8.24 3.12 -12.35
CA CYS A 52 8.90 4.17 -11.57
C CYS A 52 8.00 4.66 -10.43
N LEU A 53 6.72 4.92 -10.70
CA LEU A 53 5.76 5.37 -9.70
C LEU A 53 5.62 4.35 -8.56
N HIS A 54 5.44 3.06 -8.87
CA HIS A 54 5.36 2.01 -7.85
C HIS A 54 6.68 1.78 -7.12
N THR A 55 7.82 1.97 -7.78
CA THR A 55 9.15 1.87 -7.14
C THR A 55 9.33 3.00 -6.13
N ILE A 56 8.98 4.24 -6.49
CA ILE A 56 8.99 5.39 -5.57
C ILE A 56 7.99 5.14 -4.42
N ALA A 57 6.81 4.61 -4.71
CA ALA A 57 5.84 4.26 -3.67
C ALA A 57 6.41 3.24 -2.66
N MET A 58 7.27 2.30 -3.08
CA MET A 58 7.93 1.33 -2.20
C MET A 58 8.93 1.98 -1.22
N LEU A 59 9.47 3.16 -1.54
CA LEU A 59 10.28 3.92 -0.59
C LEU A 59 9.48 4.35 0.64
N GLY A 60 8.16 4.59 0.48
CA GLY A 60 7.27 4.95 1.58
C GLY A 60 7.29 3.92 2.71
N PRO A 61 6.92 2.64 2.45
CA PRO A 61 7.07 1.55 3.42
C PRO A 61 8.50 1.41 3.96
N MET A 62 9.54 1.56 3.13
CA MET A 62 10.94 1.48 3.59
C MET A 62 11.23 2.51 4.69
N PHE A 63 10.96 3.78 4.41
CA PHE A 63 11.13 4.85 5.40
C PHE A 63 10.18 4.69 6.58
N GLY A 64 8.96 4.17 6.37
CA GLY A 64 8.01 3.87 7.43
C GLY A 64 8.52 2.82 8.42
N PHE A 65 9.11 1.72 7.94
CA PHE A 65 9.73 0.70 8.79
C PHE A 65 10.98 1.21 9.51
N LEU A 66 11.80 2.04 8.85
CA LEU A 66 12.97 2.67 9.49
C LEU A 66 12.54 3.67 10.57
N LEU A 67 11.55 4.51 10.30
CA LEU A 67 10.97 5.43 11.28
C LEU A 67 10.33 4.65 12.43
N GLY A 68 9.57 3.59 12.12
CA GLY A 68 8.99 2.70 13.11
C GLY A 68 10.03 2.03 13.99
N SER A 69 11.19 1.67 13.44
CA SER A 69 12.34 1.17 14.20
C SER A 69 12.89 2.20 15.17
N LEU A 70 13.02 3.47 14.74
CA LEU A 70 13.48 4.57 15.60
C LEU A 70 12.48 4.84 16.73
N CYS A 71 11.19 4.96 16.40
CA CYS A 71 10.13 5.15 17.40
C CYS A 71 10.06 3.96 18.37
N ALA A 72 10.26 2.73 17.88
CA ALA A 72 10.26 1.54 18.72
C ALA A 72 11.46 1.44 19.67
N LYS A 73 12.57 2.12 19.35
CA LYS A 73 13.77 2.18 20.22
C LYS A 73 13.59 3.12 21.41
N LEU A 74 12.64 4.05 21.33
CA LEU A 74 12.31 4.98 22.41
C LEU A 74 11.19 4.41 23.25
N TYR A 75 11.29 4.51 24.58
CA TYR A 75 10.23 4.05 25.47
C TYR A 75 8.99 4.93 25.31
N VAL A 76 7.80 4.34 25.46
CA VAL A 76 6.51 5.01 25.21
C VAL A 76 6.33 6.31 25.98
N ASP A 77 6.80 6.36 27.23
CA ASP A 77 6.73 7.52 28.12
C ASP A 77 8.02 8.34 28.13
N ILE A 78 8.64 8.50 26.96
CA ILE A 78 9.85 9.31 26.79
C ILE A 78 9.65 10.73 27.35
N GLY A 79 10.55 11.15 28.24
CA GLY A 79 10.51 12.46 28.90
C GLY A 79 9.65 12.54 30.17
N PHE A 80 8.88 11.48 30.48
CA PHE A 80 8.08 11.40 31.71
C PHE A 80 8.64 10.41 32.74
N VAL A 81 9.43 9.43 32.30
CA VAL A 81 10.05 8.40 33.16
C VAL A 81 11.57 8.40 32.97
N ASP A 82 12.32 8.29 34.07
CA ASP A 82 13.77 8.07 34.03
C ASP A 82 14.07 6.60 33.72
N LEU A 83 14.73 6.33 32.60
CA LEU A 83 15.16 5.00 32.18
C LEU A 83 16.12 4.35 33.19
N GLY A 84 16.86 5.14 33.98
CA GLY A 84 17.70 4.60 35.06
C GLY A 84 16.92 4.00 36.23
N SER A 85 15.64 4.37 36.39
CA SER A 85 14.77 3.88 37.47
C SER A 85 14.03 2.59 37.13
N ILE A 86 14.05 2.17 35.86
CA ILE A 86 13.36 0.97 35.36
C ILE A 86 14.35 -0.08 34.85
N THR A 87 14.12 -1.34 35.17
CA THR A 87 14.97 -2.48 34.73
C THR A 87 14.55 -3.06 33.38
N ILE A 88 13.73 -2.33 32.61
CA ILE A 88 13.15 -2.81 31.35
C ILE A 88 14.07 -2.43 30.18
N THR A 89 14.43 -3.41 29.37
CA THR A 89 15.25 -3.22 28.16
C THR A 89 14.40 -3.33 26.90
N PRO A 90 14.84 -2.82 25.74
CA PRO A 90 14.12 -2.95 24.47
C PRO A 90 13.85 -4.39 24.00
N GLN A 91 14.48 -5.38 24.61
CA GLN A 91 14.30 -6.81 24.35
C GLN A 91 13.25 -7.44 25.28
N ASP A 92 12.87 -6.77 26.36
CA ASP A 92 11.85 -7.22 27.30
C ASP A 92 10.46 -7.11 26.66
N SER A 93 9.60 -8.09 26.89
CA SER A 93 8.22 -8.12 26.36
C SER A 93 7.35 -6.96 26.86
N ARG A 94 7.74 -6.34 27.98
CA ARG A 94 7.09 -5.17 28.56
C ARG A 94 7.46 -3.86 27.86
N TRP A 95 8.47 -3.88 26.98
CA TRP A 95 8.89 -2.69 26.25
C TRP A 95 7.86 -2.30 25.19
N VAL A 96 7.24 -1.14 25.39
CA VAL A 96 6.39 -0.51 24.37
C VAL A 96 7.13 0.69 23.81
N GLY A 97 7.32 0.68 22.50
CA GLY A 97 7.92 1.79 21.78
C GLY A 97 7.02 3.04 21.75
N ALA A 98 7.60 4.21 21.52
CA ALA A 98 6.89 5.48 21.32
C ALA A 98 6.15 5.52 19.95
N TRP A 99 5.22 4.60 19.74
CA TRP A 99 4.48 4.39 18.48
C TRP A 99 3.70 5.63 18.02
N TRP A 100 3.21 6.43 18.97
CA TRP A 100 2.43 7.64 18.70
C TRP A 100 3.24 8.69 17.93
N LEU A 101 4.56 8.71 18.10
CA LEU A 101 5.46 9.64 17.41
C LEU A 101 5.44 9.41 15.89
N GLY A 102 5.27 8.16 15.45
CA GLY A 102 5.16 7.81 14.04
C GLY A 102 3.95 8.47 13.36
N PHE A 103 2.81 8.54 14.06
CA PHE A 103 1.61 9.21 13.55
C PHE A 103 1.80 10.73 13.39
N LEU A 104 2.49 11.38 14.35
CA LEU A 104 2.75 12.81 14.28
C LEU A 104 3.70 13.15 13.12
N ILE A 105 4.82 12.43 13.00
CA ILE A 105 5.79 12.65 11.93
C ILE A 105 5.14 12.38 10.58
N GLY A 106 4.47 11.24 10.41
CA GLY A 106 3.78 10.89 9.17
C GLY A 106 2.69 11.89 8.78
N GLY A 107 1.93 12.40 9.76
CA GLY A 107 0.91 13.42 9.54
C GLY A 107 1.50 14.74 9.05
N VAL A 108 2.56 15.24 9.70
CA VAL A 108 3.25 16.47 9.29
C VAL A 108 3.86 16.31 7.90
N THR A 109 4.55 15.20 7.64
CA THR A 109 5.12 14.93 6.30
C THR A 109 4.04 14.89 5.23
N SER A 110 2.90 14.24 5.50
CA SER A 110 1.78 14.16 4.55
C SER A 110 1.16 15.54 4.29
N PHE A 111 1.02 16.36 5.34
CA PHE A 111 0.53 17.73 5.20
C PHE A 111 1.47 18.59 4.35
N LEU A 112 2.78 18.51 4.59
CA LEU A 112 3.79 19.21 3.80
C LEU A 112 3.80 18.73 2.34
N ALA A 113 3.64 17.42 2.10
CA ALA A 113 3.57 16.85 0.77
C ALA A 113 2.32 17.27 -0.03
N ALA A 114 1.24 17.67 0.65
CA ALA A 114 0.03 18.19 0.00
C ALA A 114 0.19 19.63 -0.52
N ILE A 115 1.09 20.43 0.07
CA ILE A 115 1.28 21.86 -0.28
C ILE A 115 1.63 22.04 -1.77
N PRO A 116 2.60 21.31 -2.37
CA PRO A 116 2.89 21.41 -3.79
C PRO A 116 1.69 21.15 -4.70
N PHE A 117 0.78 20.25 -4.32
CA PHE A 117 -0.41 19.94 -5.13
C PHE A 117 -1.38 21.13 -5.20
N CYS A 118 -1.38 22.03 -4.23
CA CYS A 118 -2.18 23.26 -4.26
C CYS A 118 -1.73 24.23 -5.37
N PHE A 119 -0.51 24.09 -5.88
CA PHE A 119 0.04 24.94 -6.93
C PHE A 119 -0.07 24.33 -8.34
N LEU A 120 -0.62 23.11 -8.47
CA LEU A 120 -0.85 22.51 -9.78
C LEU A 120 -1.93 23.29 -10.57
N PRO A 121 -1.74 23.47 -11.89
CA PRO A 121 -2.71 24.17 -12.72
C PRO A 121 -4.03 23.41 -12.79
N LYS A 122 -5.16 24.14 -12.77
CA LYS A 122 -6.52 23.59 -12.79
C LYS A 122 -6.83 22.74 -14.03
N SER A 123 -6.10 22.95 -15.12
CA SER A 123 -6.18 22.15 -16.33
C SER A 123 -4.81 22.01 -16.96
N LEU A 124 -4.51 20.80 -17.39
CA LEU A 124 -3.34 20.49 -18.19
C LEU A 124 -3.83 20.36 -19.64
N LYS A 125 -3.17 21.06 -20.57
CA LYS A 125 -3.47 20.92 -22.00
C LYS A 125 -3.09 19.49 -22.38
N LYS A 126 -4.05 18.69 -22.85
CA LYS A 126 -3.75 17.38 -23.43
C LYS A 126 -2.83 17.60 -24.65
N PRO A 127 -1.79 16.78 -24.85
CA PRO A 127 -1.09 16.74 -26.12
C PRO A 127 -2.13 16.53 -27.22
N GLU A 128 -2.16 17.39 -28.23
CA GLU A 128 -2.97 17.16 -29.42
C GLU A 128 -2.36 15.95 -30.14
N GLU A 129 -2.91 14.76 -29.90
CA GLU A 129 -2.65 13.63 -30.78
C GLU A 129 -3.38 13.88 -32.10
N ASP A 130 -2.58 14.23 -33.10
CA ASP A 130 -2.95 14.23 -34.50
C ASP A 130 -3.38 12.80 -34.90
N ASN A 131 -4.68 12.66 -35.20
CA ASN A 131 -5.38 11.47 -35.71
C ASN A 131 -5.74 10.35 -34.71
N ASP A 132 -6.81 10.57 -33.92
CA ASP A 132 -7.89 9.57 -33.88
C ASP A 132 -9.26 10.17 -33.51
N LYS A 133 -10.02 10.55 -34.54
CA LYS A 133 -11.32 11.24 -34.44
C LYS A 133 -12.47 10.35 -33.97
N THR A 134 -12.19 9.12 -33.51
CA THR A 134 -13.23 8.12 -33.24
C THR A 134 -13.82 8.23 -31.83
N SER A 135 -13.02 8.63 -30.83
CA SER A 135 -13.49 8.82 -29.45
C SER A 135 -14.07 10.22 -29.19
N TYR A 136 -13.45 11.25 -29.80
CA TYR A 136 -13.88 12.65 -29.69
C TYR A 136 -15.25 12.90 -30.33
N GLY A 137 -15.58 12.23 -31.43
CA GLY A 137 -16.89 12.36 -32.07
C GLY A 137 -18.05 11.95 -31.15
N LEU A 138 -17.84 11.00 -30.24
CA LEU A 138 -18.88 10.51 -29.34
C LEU A 138 -19.14 11.48 -28.18
N LEU A 139 -18.07 12.04 -27.60
CA LEU A 139 -18.16 13.01 -26.50
C LEU A 139 -18.63 14.39 -26.99
N GLU A 140 -18.23 14.79 -28.20
CA GLU A 140 -18.63 16.07 -28.80
C GLU A 140 -20.07 16.03 -29.34
N ASN A 141 -20.53 14.89 -29.89
CA ASN A 141 -21.94 14.70 -30.25
C ASN A 141 -22.85 14.70 -29.01
N MET A 142 -22.36 14.17 -27.87
CA MET A 142 -23.05 14.27 -26.57
C MET A 142 -23.05 15.69 -26.01
N ARG A 143 -22.11 16.56 -26.40
CA ARG A 143 -22.09 17.98 -25.97
C ARG A 143 -22.96 18.86 -26.87
N LYS A 144 -22.99 18.59 -28.19
CA LYS A 144 -23.78 19.36 -29.18
C LYS A 144 -25.28 19.03 -29.16
N LYS A 145 -25.69 17.84 -28.72
CA LYS A 145 -27.13 17.52 -28.51
C LYS A 145 -27.76 18.21 -27.29
N LEU A 146 -26.98 18.90 -26.46
CA LEU A 146 -27.41 19.43 -25.15
C LEU A 146 -27.80 20.92 -25.16
N THR A 147 -27.85 21.57 -26.32
CA THR A 147 -28.53 22.87 -26.49
C THR A 147 -29.08 22.95 -27.92
N PRO A 148 -30.37 23.28 -28.10
CA PRO A 148 -30.92 24.56 -27.66
C PRO A 148 -32.26 24.48 -26.91
N ALA A 149 -32.59 25.61 -26.26
CA ALA A 149 -33.88 26.00 -25.68
C ALA A 149 -34.24 25.55 -24.24
N GLN A 150 -34.00 26.50 -23.33
CA GLN A 150 -34.84 26.91 -22.18
C GLN A 150 -35.28 25.89 -21.09
N SER A 151 -34.83 26.23 -19.88
CA SER A 151 -35.52 26.14 -18.57
C SER A 151 -35.49 24.84 -17.73
N LYS A 152 -35.04 25.03 -16.47
CA LYS A 152 -35.17 24.26 -15.21
C LYS A 152 -33.92 23.50 -14.68
N PRO A 153 -33.64 23.56 -13.36
CA PRO A 153 -32.46 22.95 -12.75
C PRO A 153 -32.67 21.43 -12.55
N ARG A 154 -32.26 20.62 -13.52
CA ARG A 154 -32.21 19.15 -13.42
C ARG A 154 -30.86 18.67 -12.83
N LYS A 155 -30.67 18.79 -11.51
CA LYS A 155 -29.54 18.10 -10.83
C LYS A 155 -29.87 16.64 -10.45
N CYS A 156 -31.15 16.30 -10.23
CA CYS A 156 -31.56 14.96 -9.77
C CYS A 156 -31.74 13.89 -10.87
N GLN A 157 -31.70 14.24 -12.17
CA GLN A 157 -31.96 13.27 -13.25
C GLN A 157 -30.71 12.61 -13.85
N LEU A 158 -29.49 13.01 -13.43
CA LEU A 158 -28.24 12.46 -13.97
C LEU A 158 -27.67 11.26 -13.18
N ILE A 159 -28.00 11.13 -11.89
CA ILE A 159 -27.34 10.16 -10.99
C ILE A 159 -27.80 8.73 -11.27
N TYR A 160 -29.10 8.53 -11.52
CA TYR A 160 -29.65 7.19 -11.82
C TYR A 160 -29.09 6.58 -13.12
N PRO A 161 -29.09 7.27 -14.28
CA PRO A 161 -28.48 6.72 -15.49
C PRO A 161 -26.98 6.50 -15.32
N PHE A 162 -26.26 7.40 -14.64
CA PHE A 162 -24.83 7.21 -14.35
C PHE A 162 -24.55 5.96 -13.49
N LEU A 163 -25.31 5.74 -12.41
CA LEU A 163 -25.14 4.55 -11.55
C LEU A 163 -25.53 3.26 -12.29
N SER A 164 -26.56 3.31 -13.13
CA SER A 164 -26.96 2.18 -13.99
C SER A 164 -25.88 1.84 -15.01
N ASP A 165 -25.31 2.83 -15.67
CA ASP A 165 -24.23 2.66 -16.65
C ASP A 165 -22.95 2.17 -15.97
N PHE A 166 -22.63 2.69 -14.77
CA PHE A 166 -21.53 2.22 -13.95
C PHE A 166 -21.73 0.75 -13.54
N TYR A 167 -22.90 0.40 -13.00
CA TYR A 167 -23.21 -0.97 -12.61
C TYR A 167 -23.14 -1.93 -13.81
N THR A 168 -23.66 -1.52 -14.96
CA THR A 168 -23.61 -2.31 -16.19
C THR A 168 -22.18 -2.53 -16.65
N SER A 169 -21.34 -1.49 -16.60
CA SER A 169 -19.92 -1.58 -16.94
C SER A 169 -19.15 -2.46 -15.96
N LEU A 170 -19.36 -2.26 -14.65
CA LEU A 170 -18.78 -3.08 -13.59
C LEU A 170 -19.17 -4.55 -13.76
N LYS A 171 -20.45 -4.84 -14.04
CA LYS A 171 -20.93 -6.19 -14.30
C LYS A 171 -20.27 -6.81 -15.53
N LYS A 172 -20.11 -6.05 -16.63
CA LYS A 172 -19.40 -6.54 -17.84
C LYS A 172 -17.94 -6.88 -17.53
N VAL A 173 -17.24 -6.01 -16.79
CA VAL A 173 -15.84 -6.20 -16.41
C VAL A 173 -15.69 -7.41 -15.47
N LEU A 174 -16.51 -7.51 -14.42
CA LEU A 174 -16.46 -8.62 -13.47
C LEU A 174 -16.97 -9.95 -14.06
N SER A 175 -17.86 -9.92 -15.05
CA SER A 175 -18.33 -11.11 -15.75
C SER A 175 -17.33 -11.63 -16.79
N ASN A 176 -16.30 -10.84 -17.14
CA ASN A 176 -15.22 -11.33 -17.99
C ASN A 176 -14.34 -12.29 -17.19
N ARG A 177 -14.42 -13.59 -17.54
CA ARG A 177 -13.72 -14.68 -16.85
C ARG A 177 -12.21 -14.45 -16.74
N MET A 178 -11.58 -13.89 -17.77
CA MET A 178 -10.14 -13.62 -17.77
C MET A 178 -9.78 -12.53 -16.77
N TYR A 179 -10.52 -11.41 -16.79
CA TYR A 179 -10.31 -10.30 -15.86
C TYR A 179 -10.59 -10.72 -14.42
N PHE A 180 -11.70 -11.42 -14.18
CA PHE A 180 -12.06 -11.90 -12.84
C PHE A 180 -11.01 -12.84 -12.27
N THR A 181 -10.51 -13.78 -13.08
CA THR A 181 -9.43 -14.70 -12.65
C THR A 181 -8.15 -13.93 -12.32
N PHE A 182 -7.76 -12.98 -13.17
CA PHE A 182 -6.60 -12.12 -12.94
C PHE A 182 -6.75 -11.29 -11.65
N LEU A 183 -7.94 -10.74 -11.41
CA LEU A 183 -8.27 -9.99 -10.19
C LEU A 183 -8.13 -10.87 -8.95
N CYS A 184 -8.71 -12.07 -8.95
CA CYS A 184 -8.59 -13.02 -7.84
C CYS A 184 -7.12 -13.41 -7.57
N CYS A 185 -6.35 -13.72 -8.61
CA CYS A 185 -4.92 -14.02 -8.48
C CYS A 185 -4.16 -12.85 -7.87
N SER A 186 -4.38 -11.63 -8.39
CA SER A 186 -3.73 -10.42 -7.90
C SER A 186 -4.09 -10.14 -6.44
N LEU A 187 -5.37 -10.27 -6.06
CA LEU A 187 -5.82 -10.11 -4.68
C LEU A 187 -5.12 -11.10 -3.74
N LEU A 188 -5.02 -12.38 -4.11
CA LEU A 188 -4.32 -13.37 -3.28
C LEU A 188 -2.83 -13.04 -3.14
N GLN A 189 -2.17 -12.64 -4.23
CA GLN A 189 -0.75 -12.27 -4.21
C GLN A 189 -0.50 -11.04 -3.33
N PHE A 190 -1.28 -9.97 -3.50
CA PHE A 190 -1.15 -8.76 -2.69
C PHE A 190 -1.50 -9.00 -1.22
N ASN A 191 -2.54 -9.79 -0.92
CA ASN A 191 -2.87 -10.15 0.47
C ASN A 191 -1.74 -10.97 1.11
N SER A 192 -1.17 -11.94 0.41
CA SER A 192 -0.03 -12.72 0.90
C SER A 192 1.17 -11.83 1.17
N PHE A 193 1.46 -10.87 0.28
CA PHE A 193 2.58 -9.94 0.45
C PHE A 193 2.38 -8.99 1.64
N ILE A 194 1.19 -8.38 1.75
CA ILE A 194 0.83 -7.50 2.88
C ILE A 194 0.89 -8.29 4.18
N GLY A 195 0.29 -9.48 4.23
CA GLY A 195 0.32 -10.34 5.42
C GLY A 195 1.74 -10.69 5.85
N PHE A 196 2.62 -11.04 4.90
CA PHE A 196 4.04 -11.27 5.19
C PHE A 196 4.70 -10.02 5.79
N LEU A 197 4.53 -8.84 5.18
CA LEU A 197 5.13 -7.60 5.69
C LEU A 197 4.60 -7.22 7.08
N THR A 198 3.29 -7.38 7.33
CA THR A 198 2.66 -6.99 8.59
C THR A 198 3.06 -7.92 9.73
N TYR A 199 3.07 -9.24 9.51
CA TYR A 199 3.27 -10.20 10.59
C TYR A 199 4.72 -10.65 10.76
N LYS A 200 5.59 -10.50 9.76
CA LYS A 200 7.00 -10.92 9.87
C LYS A 200 7.77 -10.20 11.00
N PRO A 201 7.66 -8.87 11.23
CA PRO A 201 8.30 -8.24 12.38
C PRO A 201 7.85 -8.87 13.69
N LYS A 202 6.52 -9.10 13.83
CA LYS A 202 5.96 -9.69 15.05
C LYS A 202 6.39 -11.15 15.22
N TYR A 203 6.46 -11.91 14.14
CA TYR A 203 7.02 -13.26 14.15
C TYR A 203 8.47 -13.25 14.64
N MET A 204 9.31 -12.30 14.19
CA MET A 204 10.70 -12.19 14.66
C MET A 204 10.79 -11.83 16.14
N GLU A 205 9.87 -10.99 16.65
CA GLU A 205 9.79 -10.69 18.09
C GLU A 205 9.43 -11.94 18.90
N GLN A 206 8.39 -12.67 18.50
CA GLN A 206 7.85 -13.79 19.27
C GLN A 206 8.72 -15.05 19.16
N GLN A 207 9.17 -15.38 17.95
CA GLN A 207 9.89 -16.62 17.68
C GLN A 207 11.38 -16.53 17.98
N TYR A 208 11.99 -15.36 17.73
CA TYR A 208 13.44 -15.17 17.85
C TYR A 208 13.85 -14.18 18.94
N GLY A 209 12.90 -13.69 19.75
CA GLY A 209 13.17 -12.80 20.88
C GLY A 209 13.84 -11.48 20.47
N GLN A 210 13.68 -11.06 19.22
CA GLN A 210 14.29 -9.82 18.73
C GLN A 210 13.45 -8.62 19.17
N SER A 211 14.09 -7.49 19.47
CA SER A 211 13.36 -6.26 19.80
C SER A 211 12.56 -5.75 18.60
N THR A 212 11.42 -5.09 18.86
CA THR A 212 10.57 -4.48 17.81
C THR A 212 11.36 -3.52 16.92
N SER A 213 12.29 -2.75 17.50
CA SER A 213 13.18 -1.86 16.75
C SER A 213 14.04 -2.62 15.73
N LYS A 214 14.75 -3.66 16.18
CA LYS A 214 15.64 -4.45 15.31
C LYS A 214 14.86 -5.20 14.23
N SER A 215 13.70 -5.76 14.57
CA SER A 215 12.80 -6.43 13.63
C SER A 215 12.35 -5.47 12.53
N ASN A 216 11.86 -4.27 12.89
CA ASN A 216 11.43 -3.25 11.91
C ASN A 216 12.59 -2.76 11.05
N PHE A 217 13.77 -2.55 11.63
CA PHE A 217 14.97 -2.14 10.90
C PHE A 217 15.36 -3.16 9.83
N LEU A 218 15.37 -4.46 10.19
CA LEU A 218 15.69 -5.54 9.25
C LEU A 218 14.69 -5.58 8.09
N ILE A 219 13.38 -5.44 8.35
CA ILE A 219 12.40 -5.41 7.25
C ILE A 219 12.61 -4.21 6.33
N GLY A 220 12.78 -3.02 6.91
CA GLY A 220 13.03 -1.79 6.16
C GLY A 220 14.27 -1.84 5.27
N LEU A 221 15.35 -2.45 5.76
CA LEU A 221 16.64 -2.46 5.08
C LEU A 221 16.89 -3.68 4.19
N THR A 222 16.42 -4.87 4.56
CA THR A 222 16.77 -6.10 3.84
C THR A 222 15.63 -6.67 3.01
N THR A 223 14.37 -6.46 3.44
CA THR A 223 13.22 -7.08 2.79
C THR A 223 12.63 -6.18 1.71
N LEU A 224 12.49 -4.87 1.97
CA LEU A 224 11.79 -3.95 1.07
C LEU A 224 12.60 -3.45 -0.14
N PRO A 225 13.93 -3.17 -0.06
CA PRO A 225 14.69 -2.75 -1.24
C PRO A 225 14.68 -3.75 -2.39
N PRO A 226 14.84 -5.08 -2.16
CA PRO A 226 14.71 -6.08 -3.22
C PRO A 226 13.35 -6.03 -3.94
N VAL A 227 12.27 -5.73 -3.21
CA VAL A 227 10.93 -5.57 -3.82
C VAL A 227 10.90 -4.38 -4.76
N GLY A 228 11.42 -3.22 -4.35
CA GLY A 228 11.52 -2.03 -5.19
C GLY A 228 12.36 -2.27 -6.46
N ILE A 229 13.52 -2.92 -6.30
CA ILE A 229 14.38 -3.31 -7.43
C ILE A 229 13.63 -4.27 -8.38
N GLY A 230 12.89 -5.24 -7.85
CA GLY A 230 12.10 -6.18 -8.64
C GLY A 230 11.00 -5.50 -9.47
N ILE A 231 10.27 -4.55 -8.88
CA ILE A 231 9.25 -3.75 -9.59
C ILE A 231 9.88 -2.96 -10.73
N PHE A 232 10.98 -2.25 -10.46
CA PHE A 232 11.66 -1.43 -11.45
C PHE A 232 12.23 -2.28 -12.60
N LEU A 233 12.94 -3.36 -12.28
CA LEU A 233 13.50 -4.28 -13.27
C LEU A 233 12.39 -4.95 -14.09
N GLY A 234 11.26 -5.32 -13.48
CA GLY A 234 10.10 -5.86 -14.18
C GLY A 234 9.58 -4.91 -15.26
N GLY A 235 9.41 -3.62 -14.92
CA GLY A 235 9.02 -2.59 -15.87
C GLY A 235 10.03 -2.37 -17.00
N LEU A 236 11.33 -2.34 -16.67
CA LEU A 236 12.40 -2.20 -17.66
C LEU A 236 12.47 -3.38 -18.63
N ILE A 237 12.33 -4.62 -18.13
CA ILE A 237 12.30 -5.83 -18.94
C ILE A 237 11.11 -5.79 -19.90
N MET A 238 9.92 -5.42 -19.40
CA MET A 238 8.72 -5.31 -20.23
C MET A 238 8.90 -4.30 -21.37
N LYS A 239 9.48 -3.12 -21.11
CA LYS A 239 9.77 -2.11 -22.15
C LYS A 239 10.85 -2.58 -23.12
N LYS A 240 11.98 -3.09 -22.62
CA LYS A 240 13.14 -3.49 -23.44
C LYS A 240 12.78 -4.57 -24.45
N TYR A 241 11.98 -5.55 -24.05
CA TYR A 241 11.59 -6.67 -24.92
C TYR A 241 10.24 -6.45 -25.63
N LYS A 242 9.60 -5.28 -25.45
CA LYS A 242 8.26 -4.97 -25.98
C LYS A 242 7.30 -6.14 -25.79
N MET A 243 7.21 -6.65 -24.56
CA MET A 243 6.46 -7.86 -24.28
C MET A 243 4.96 -7.66 -24.52
N GLY A 244 4.39 -8.40 -25.47
CA GLY A 244 2.95 -8.50 -25.61
C GLY A 244 2.31 -9.23 -24.41
N ILE A 245 0.98 -9.17 -24.30
CA ILE A 245 0.20 -9.71 -23.16
C ILE A 245 0.58 -11.16 -22.84
N ILE A 246 0.68 -12.02 -23.86
CA ILE A 246 1.03 -13.44 -23.70
C ILE A 246 2.46 -13.62 -23.17
N GLY A 247 3.40 -12.80 -23.66
CA GLY A 247 4.79 -12.82 -23.21
C GLY A 247 4.91 -12.37 -21.75
N ALA A 248 4.22 -11.29 -21.38
CA ALA A 248 4.17 -10.79 -20.01
C ALA A 248 3.53 -11.81 -19.05
N THR A 249 2.45 -12.48 -19.45
CA THR A 249 1.83 -13.53 -18.63
C THR A 249 2.77 -14.71 -18.39
N LYS A 250 3.47 -15.19 -19.45
CA LYS A 250 4.46 -16.28 -19.31
C LYS A 250 5.60 -15.88 -18.36
N PHE A 251 6.12 -14.67 -18.53
CA PHE A 251 7.16 -14.13 -17.66
C PHE A 251 6.71 -14.06 -16.19
N ALA A 252 5.52 -13.52 -15.93
CA ALA A 252 4.95 -13.44 -14.58
C ALA A 252 4.76 -14.82 -13.94
N PHE A 253 4.32 -15.81 -14.72
CA PHE A 253 4.15 -17.19 -14.24
C PHE A 253 5.49 -17.84 -13.87
N ILE A 254 6.51 -17.72 -14.73
CA ILE A 254 7.86 -18.25 -14.47
C ILE A 254 8.45 -17.63 -13.21
N MET A 255 8.36 -16.30 -13.06
CA MET A 255 8.86 -15.60 -11.88
C MET A 255 8.11 -16.01 -10.60
N SER A 256 6.79 -16.19 -10.69
CA SER A 256 5.98 -16.65 -9.55
C SER A 256 6.37 -18.07 -9.13
N PHE A 257 6.59 -18.97 -10.09
CA PHE A 257 7.04 -20.33 -9.84
C PHE A 257 8.43 -20.35 -9.18
N LEU A 258 9.38 -19.56 -9.69
CA LEU A 258 10.72 -19.43 -9.10
C LEU A 258 10.66 -18.89 -7.66
N ALA A 259 9.81 -17.89 -7.41
CA ALA A 259 9.60 -17.34 -6.07
C ALA A 259 9.04 -18.38 -5.11
N TYR A 260 8.08 -19.21 -5.55
CA TYR A 260 7.54 -20.32 -4.78
C TYR A 260 8.63 -21.34 -4.42
N VAL A 261 9.42 -21.79 -5.39
CA VAL A 261 10.54 -22.73 -5.15
C VAL A 261 11.54 -22.15 -4.16
N THR A 262 11.91 -20.88 -4.33
CA THR A 262 12.84 -20.19 -3.40
C THR A 262 12.27 -20.13 -1.98
N THR A 263 10.97 -19.90 -1.84
CA THR A 263 10.29 -19.86 -0.55
C THR A 263 10.28 -21.25 0.11
N LEU A 264 10.13 -22.32 -0.67
CA LEU A 264 10.25 -23.69 -0.14
C LEU A 264 11.66 -23.98 0.38
N LEU A 265 12.70 -23.44 -0.26
CA LEU A 265 14.08 -23.62 0.18
C LEU A 265 14.35 -22.95 1.54
N HIS A 266 13.65 -21.85 1.88
CA HIS A 266 13.81 -21.20 3.18
C HIS A 266 13.44 -22.10 4.36
N PHE A 267 12.57 -23.11 4.19
CA PHE A 267 12.24 -24.04 5.28
C PHE A 267 13.44 -24.85 5.77
N PHE A 268 14.48 -25.00 4.93
CA PHE A 268 15.71 -25.72 5.30
C PHE A 268 16.74 -24.82 6.00
N VAL A 269 16.50 -23.52 6.08
CA VAL A 269 17.39 -22.56 6.76
C VAL A 269 16.78 -22.20 8.11
N GLY A 270 17.29 -22.80 9.18
CA GLY A 270 16.82 -22.58 10.55
C GLY A 270 17.72 -21.64 11.36
N CYS A 271 17.12 -20.95 12.33
CA CYS A 271 17.81 -20.24 13.42
C CYS A 271 17.34 -20.81 14.76
N GLU A 272 18.14 -20.60 15.82
CA GLU A 272 17.74 -20.95 17.18
C GLU A 272 16.51 -20.13 17.60
N ASN A 273 15.51 -20.82 18.16
CA ASN A 273 14.29 -20.19 18.65
C ASN A 273 14.54 -19.53 20.02
N HIS A 274 13.71 -18.53 20.35
CA HIS A 274 13.74 -17.90 21.65
C HIS A 274 13.38 -18.89 22.76
N VAL A 275 14.18 -18.84 23.81
CA VAL A 275 14.03 -19.72 24.97
C VAL A 275 12.95 -19.17 25.88
N VAL A 276 11.83 -19.89 25.97
CA VAL A 276 10.74 -19.62 26.90
C VAL A 276 10.77 -20.61 28.06
N ALA A 277 10.91 -20.08 29.28
CA ALA A 277 10.84 -20.87 30.52
C ALA A 277 9.47 -21.53 30.66
N GLY A 278 9.47 -22.83 30.96
CA GLY A 278 8.27 -23.66 31.05
C GLY A 278 7.81 -24.31 29.74
N MET A 279 8.37 -23.93 28.59
CA MET A 279 8.05 -24.56 27.30
C MET A 279 9.28 -25.18 26.63
N THR A 280 10.39 -24.43 26.57
CA THR A 280 11.62 -24.86 25.89
C THR A 280 12.78 -25.12 26.86
N VAL A 281 12.72 -24.55 28.07
CA VAL A 281 13.64 -24.80 29.19
C VAL A 281 12.86 -24.86 30.49
N SER A 282 13.43 -25.48 31.53
CA SER A 282 12.85 -25.51 32.88
C SER A 282 12.74 -24.11 33.49
N TYR A 283 11.87 -23.97 34.50
CA TYR A 283 11.77 -22.75 35.32
C TYR A 283 12.92 -22.61 36.33
N GLU A 284 13.74 -23.66 36.49
CA GLU A 284 14.95 -23.68 37.31
C GLU A 284 16.12 -22.98 36.63
#